data_AF-A0A0K8RAE1-F1
#
_entry.id   AF-A0A0K8RAE1-F1
#
_cell.length_a   1.000
_cell.length_b   1.000
_cell.length_c   1.000
_cell.angle_alpha   90.00
_cell.angle_beta   90.00
_cell.angle_gamma   90.00
#
_symmetry.space_group_name_H-M   'P 1'
#
loop_
_entity.id
_entity.type
_entity.pdbx_description
1 polymer ?
#
loop_
_entity_poly.entity_id
_entity_poly.type
_entity_poly.pdbx_seq_one_letter_code
_entity_poly.pdbx_strand_id
1 'polypeptide(L)'
;MNEFQMIAEVLYQIPEANVYASTYARSLTRLCGIQIYKIMPDMAELVLQMIMSGRNGSVYQVPHFYSDMNAISPTQIHLQDQYGRRRALLSNFKNCYVLKKVETNKNSAPICEFFIKNNTNINSDLEECWFVFLAYCGFPKAFYKETSCYFESNK
;
A
#
# COMPACT_ATOMS: atom_id res chain seq x y z
N MET A 1 21.66 4.03 -11.20
CA MET A 1 21.02 3.24 -12.29
C MET A 1 19.65 2.85 -11.72
N ASN A 2 18.56 3.33 -12.35
CA ASN A 2 17.21 3.53 -11.77
C ASN A 2 16.81 2.55 -10.65
N GLU A 3 17.07 2.91 -9.39
CA GLU A 3 16.67 2.15 -8.18
C GLU A 3 15.17 2.28 -7.87
N PHE A 4 14.43 2.96 -8.74
CA PHE A 4 13.04 3.25 -8.53
C PHE A 4 12.16 2.14 -9.09
N GLN A 5 11.36 1.58 -8.19
CA GLN A 5 10.67 0.33 -8.44
C GLN A 5 9.40 0.52 -9.24
N MET A 6 9.18 -0.39 -10.18
CA MET A 6 7.94 -0.51 -10.91
C MET A 6 6.90 -1.13 -9.99
N ILE A 7 5.77 -0.45 -9.80
CA ILE A 7 4.70 -0.92 -8.92
C ILE A 7 4.15 -2.28 -9.36
N ALA A 8 4.14 -2.57 -10.66
CA ALA A 8 3.75 -3.87 -11.19
C ALA A 8 4.66 -5.00 -10.69
N GLU A 9 5.98 -4.76 -10.61
CA GLU A 9 6.94 -5.74 -10.12
C GLU A 9 6.80 -5.95 -8.62
N VAL A 10 6.65 -4.86 -7.85
CA VAL A 10 6.40 -4.91 -6.41
C VAL A 10 5.16 -5.76 -6.11
N LEU A 11 4.06 -5.49 -6.80
CA LEU A 11 2.79 -6.20 -6.63
C LEU A 11 2.85 -7.65 -7.13
N TYR A 12 3.68 -7.96 -8.14
CA TYR A 12 3.90 -9.32 -8.59
C TYR A 12 4.67 -10.16 -7.55
N GLN A 13 5.70 -9.58 -6.93
CA GLN A 13 6.52 -10.29 -5.93
C GLN A 13 5.81 -10.40 -4.57
N ILE A 14 4.97 -9.42 -4.23
CA ILE A 14 4.19 -9.39 -2.99
C ILE A 14 2.70 -9.20 -3.34
N PRO A 15 2.02 -10.26 -3.82
CA PRO A 15 0.64 -10.17 -4.29
C PRO A 15 -0.38 -10.09 -3.16
N GLU A 16 -0.02 -10.48 -1.95
CA GLU A 16 -0.89 -10.41 -0.78
C GLU A 16 -0.18 -9.70 0.36
N ALA A 17 -0.70 -8.54 0.75
CA ALA A 17 -0.12 -7.75 1.82
C ALA A 17 -1.16 -6.96 2.61
N ASN A 18 -0.89 -6.81 3.91
CA ASN A 18 -1.69 -6.04 4.84
C ASN A 18 -1.02 -4.70 5.14
N VAL A 19 -1.82 -3.66 5.36
CA VAL A 19 -1.33 -2.37 5.84
C VAL A 19 -0.86 -2.56 7.28
N TYR A 20 0.42 -2.32 7.53
CA TYR A 20 1.01 -2.33 8.87
C TYR A 20 0.94 -0.95 9.53
N ALA A 21 1.20 0.11 8.77
CA ALA A 21 1.15 1.48 9.25
C ALA A 21 0.64 2.46 8.19
N SER A 22 0.04 3.57 8.62
CA SER A 22 -0.43 4.61 7.71
C SER A 22 -0.25 6.00 8.31
N THR A 23 -0.01 7.00 7.45
CA THR A 23 -0.06 8.42 7.81
C THR A 23 -1.48 8.99 7.78
N TYR A 24 -2.47 8.25 7.28
CA TYR A 24 -3.87 8.52 7.56
C TYR A 24 -4.18 8.17 9.02
N ALA A 25 -4.97 9.04 9.67
CA ALA A 25 -5.54 8.71 10.97
C ALA A 25 -6.50 7.53 10.83
N ARG A 26 -6.58 6.70 11.88
CA ARG A 26 -7.52 5.58 11.92
C ARG A 26 -8.96 6.09 11.78
N SER A 27 -9.67 5.56 10.80
CA SER A 27 -11.07 5.90 10.52
C SER A 27 -11.96 4.64 10.48
N LEU A 28 -13.28 4.87 10.51
CA LEU A 28 -14.27 3.79 10.34
C LEU A 28 -14.22 3.16 8.95
N THR A 29 -13.75 3.91 7.94
CA THR A 29 -13.53 3.43 6.57
C THR A 29 -12.05 3.53 6.19
N ARG A 30 -11.36 2.39 6.13
CA ARG A 30 -9.90 2.33 5.90
C ARG A 30 -9.46 1.10 5.10
N LEU A 31 -8.34 1.23 4.39
CA LEU A 31 -7.66 0.17 3.69
C LEU A 31 -6.89 -0.65 4.71
N CYS A 32 -7.00 -1.97 4.62
CA CYS A 32 -6.30 -2.88 5.51
C CYS A 32 -5.44 -3.89 4.74
N GLY A 33 -5.68 -4.09 3.45
CA GLY A 33 -4.86 -4.98 2.63
C GLY A 33 -5.14 -4.89 1.15
N ILE A 34 -4.26 -5.50 0.36
CA ILE A 34 -4.37 -5.64 -1.10
C ILE A 34 -4.10 -7.10 -1.43
N GLN A 35 -4.94 -7.67 -2.29
CA GLN A 35 -4.76 -8.99 -2.87
C GLN A 35 -4.80 -8.88 -4.39
N ILE A 36 -3.71 -9.28 -5.03
CA ILE A 36 -3.53 -9.27 -6.48
C ILE A 36 -3.89 -10.65 -7.04
N TYR A 37 -4.82 -10.69 -7.99
CA TYR A 37 -5.17 -11.92 -8.73
C TYR A 37 -4.36 -12.05 -10.00
N LYS A 38 -4.10 -10.94 -10.69
CA LYS A 38 -3.40 -10.93 -11.97
C LYS A 38 -2.65 -9.62 -12.19
N ILE A 39 -1.44 -9.72 -12.73
CA ILE A 39 -0.68 -8.56 -13.25
C ILE A 39 -0.52 -8.74 -14.75
N MET A 40 -0.83 -7.69 -15.50
CA MET A 40 -0.58 -7.54 -16.94
C MET A 40 0.36 -6.35 -17.16
N PRO A 41 0.91 -6.15 -18.37
CA PRO A 41 1.83 -5.05 -18.64
C PRO A 41 1.26 -3.65 -18.32
N ASP A 42 -0.04 -3.45 -18.50
CA ASP A 42 -0.72 -2.16 -18.39
C ASP A 42 -1.81 -2.10 -17.32
N MET A 43 -2.14 -3.22 -16.67
CA MET A 43 -3.18 -3.29 -15.64
C MET A 43 -2.92 -4.37 -14.58
N ALA A 44 -3.63 -4.25 -13.47
CA ALA A 44 -3.72 -5.28 -12.44
C ALA A 44 -5.19 -5.65 -12.21
N GLU A 45 -5.45 -6.91 -11.89
CA GLU A 45 -6.71 -7.37 -11.33
C GLU A 45 -6.50 -7.62 -9.84
N LEU A 46 -7.23 -6.90 -8.99
CA LEU A 46 -6.99 -6.94 -7.56
C LEU A 46 -8.25 -6.67 -6.74
N VAL A 47 -8.20 -7.08 -5.47
CA VAL A 47 -9.16 -6.71 -4.45
C VAL A 47 -8.48 -5.85 -3.39
N LEU A 48 -9.06 -4.68 -3.12
CA LEU A 48 -8.77 -3.94 -1.90
C LEU A 48 -9.56 -4.55 -0.77
N GLN A 49 -8.86 -4.92 0.29
CA GLN A 49 -9.50 -5.33 1.52
C GLN A 49 -9.62 -4.09 2.41
N MET A 50 -10.84 -3.85 2.89
CA MET A 50 -11.17 -2.63 3.63
C MET A 50 -11.95 -2.96 4.89
N ILE A 51 -11.97 -1.99 5.79
CA ILE A 51 -12.97 -1.91 6.85
C ILE A 51 -13.89 -0.78 6.45
N MET A 52 -15.19 -1.05 6.35
CA MET A 52 -16.24 -0.12 5.96
C MET A 52 -17.22 0.00 7.13
N SER A 53 -17.30 1.17 7.76
CA SER A 53 -18.14 1.39 8.93
C SER A 53 -17.92 0.35 10.04
N GLY A 54 -16.65 -0.02 10.29
CA GLY A 54 -16.26 -0.98 11.31
C GLY A 54 -16.48 -2.46 10.95
N ARG A 55 -16.96 -2.77 9.75
CA ARG A 55 -17.12 -4.15 9.24
C ARG A 55 -16.12 -4.45 8.15
N ASN A 56 -15.78 -5.73 7.97
CA ASN A 56 -14.93 -6.15 6.86
C ASN A 56 -15.68 -5.93 5.54
N GLY A 57 -14.98 -5.37 4.56
CA GLY A 57 -15.48 -5.15 3.21
C GLY A 57 -14.37 -5.37 2.19
N SER A 58 -14.76 -5.48 0.93
CA SER A 58 -13.81 -5.63 -0.16
C SER A 58 -14.29 -4.89 -1.40
N VAL A 59 -13.34 -4.39 -2.18
CA VAL A 59 -13.60 -3.72 -3.45
C VAL A 59 -12.76 -4.38 -4.52
N TYR A 60 -13.42 -5.07 -5.44
CA TYR A 60 -12.79 -5.60 -6.65
C TYR A 60 -12.56 -4.47 -7.66
N GLN A 61 -11.39 -4.45 -8.28
CA GLN A 61 -11.08 -3.49 -9.34
C GLN A 61 -10.03 -4.02 -10.32
N VAL A 62 -10.05 -3.41 -11.51
CA VAL A 62 -9.11 -3.68 -12.60
C VAL A 62 -8.37 -2.38 -12.99
N PRO A 63 -7.50 -1.85 -12.11
CA PRO A 63 -6.83 -0.58 -12.34
C PRO A 63 -5.73 -0.68 -13.41
N HIS A 64 -5.56 0.39 -14.17
CA HIS A 64 -4.48 0.53 -15.13
C HIS A 64 -3.26 1.19 -14.49
N PHE A 65 -2.08 0.85 -15.01
CA PHE A 65 -0.83 1.51 -14.67
C PHE A 65 -0.65 2.79 -15.49
N TYR A 66 -0.10 3.82 -14.84
CA TYR A 66 0.25 5.09 -15.48
C TYR A 66 1.74 5.36 -15.32
N SER A 67 2.34 6.01 -16.31
CA SER A 67 3.73 6.44 -16.24
C SER A 67 3.82 7.96 -16.05
N ASP A 68 4.71 8.37 -15.15
CA ASP A 68 5.11 9.75 -14.92
C ASP A 68 6.65 9.77 -14.85
N MET A 69 7.25 9.94 -16.02
CA MET A 69 8.70 9.82 -16.26
C MET A 69 9.53 10.87 -15.52
N ASN A 70 8.90 11.93 -15.02
CA ASN A 70 9.59 13.02 -14.31
C ASN A 70 9.69 12.75 -12.79
N ALA A 71 9.08 11.68 -12.31
CA ALA A 71 9.12 11.32 -10.92
C ALA A 71 10.16 10.25 -10.63
N ILE A 72 10.60 10.27 -9.36
CA ILE A 72 11.43 9.28 -8.69
C ILE A 72 10.96 7.86 -9.04
N SER A 73 9.80 7.37 -8.57
CA SER A 73 9.19 6.14 -9.12
C SER A 73 8.26 6.48 -10.29
N PRO A 74 8.46 5.94 -11.50
CA PRO A 74 7.71 6.42 -12.67
C PRO A 74 6.28 5.86 -12.71
N THR A 75 6.08 4.64 -12.23
CA THR A 75 4.78 3.95 -12.36
C THR A 75 3.81 4.29 -11.24
N GLN A 76 2.53 4.41 -11.59
CA GLN A 76 1.43 4.65 -10.67
C GLN A 76 0.28 3.67 -10.93
N ILE A 77 -0.53 3.40 -9.91
CA ILE A 77 -1.79 2.64 -10.02
C ILE A 77 -2.93 3.47 -9.43
N HIS A 78 -4.10 3.50 -10.07
CA HIS A 78 -5.26 4.16 -9.48
C HIS A 78 -6.03 3.18 -8.60
N LEU A 79 -6.11 3.43 -7.30
CA LEU A 79 -6.96 2.67 -6.40
C LEU A 79 -8.29 3.42 -6.19
N GLN A 80 -9.42 2.70 -6.22
CA GLN A 80 -10.76 3.26 -5.99
C GLN A 80 -10.90 4.00 -4.63
N ASP A 81 -12.07 4.62 -4.44
CA ASP A 81 -12.41 5.42 -3.26
C ASP A 81 -11.45 6.61 -3.02
N GLN A 82 -11.23 6.93 -1.75
CA GLN A 82 -10.35 8.01 -1.28
C GLN A 82 -8.85 7.74 -1.53
N TYR A 83 -8.48 6.55 -2.03
CA TYR A 83 -7.08 6.15 -2.18
C TYR A 83 -6.43 6.78 -3.42
N GLY A 84 -7.14 6.90 -4.54
CA GLY A 84 -6.67 7.58 -5.74
C GLY A 84 -5.37 6.99 -6.31
N ARG A 85 -4.60 7.83 -7.02
CA ARG A 85 -3.32 7.39 -7.62
C ARG A 85 -2.26 7.12 -6.55
N ARG A 86 -1.62 5.95 -6.66
CA ARG A 86 -0.59 5.45 -5.77
C ARG A 86 0.67 5.08 -6.52
N ARG A 87 1.80 5.19 -5.83
CA ARG A 87 3.14 4.88 -6.35
C ARG A 87 3.93 4.14 -5.29
N ALA A 88 4.73 3.16 -5.71
CA ALA A 88 5.67 2.50 -4.82
C ALA A 88 6.86 3.43 -4.54
N LEU A 89 7.16 3.69 -3.26
CA LEU A 89 8.38 4.38 -2.87
C LEU A 89 9.57 3.42 -2.79
N LEU A 90 9.35 2.28 -2.13
CA LEU A 90 10.33 1.22 -1.92
C LEU A 90 9.58 -0.08 -1.58
N SER A 91 10.25 -1.19 -1.85
CA SER A 91 9.93 -2.57 -1.51
C SER A 91 11.25 -3.30 -1.34
N ASN A 92 11.29 -4.28 -0.47
CA ASN A 92 12.41 -5.25 -0.48
C ASN A 92 12.10 -6.47 -1.35
N PHE A 93 11.01 -6.45 -2.12
CA PHE A 93 10.50 -7.54 -2.97
C PHE A 93 10.29 -8.89 -2.27
N LYS A 94 10.36 -8.92 -0.94
CA LYS A 94 10.28 -10.15 -0.14
C LYS A 94 9.13 -10.08 0.86
N ASN A 95 9.12 -9.02 1.65
CA ASN A 95 8.29 -8.89 2.84
C ASN A 95 7.50 -7.60 2.91
N CYS A 96 7.91 -6.53 2.22
CA CYS A 96 7.33 -5.23 2.49
C CYS A 96 7.41 -4.27 1.31
N TYR A 97 6.51 -3.29 1.30
CA TYR A 97 6.55 -2.15 0.38
C TYR A 97 5.78 -0.96 0.93
N VAL A 98 6.11 0.25 0.45
CA VAL A 98 5.44 1.50 0.83
C VAL A 98 4.75 2.10 -0.39
N LEU A 99 3.44 2.32 -0.30
CA LEU A 99 2.70 3.09 -1.28
C LEU A 99 2.52 4.53 -0.79
N LYS A 100 2.77 5.49 -1.67
CA LYS A 100 2.51 6.91 -1.45
C LYS A 100 1.39 7.37 -2.38
N LYS A 101 0.47 8.19 -1.86
CA LYS A 101 -0.52 8.91 -2.67
C LYS A 101 0.18 9.93 -3.54
N VAL A 102 -0.19 9.94 -4.82
CA VAL A 102 0.21 11.01 -5.74
C VAL A 102 -0.66 12.22 -5.40
N GLU A 103 -0.09 13.14 -4.62
CA GLU A 103 -0.80 14.34 -4.19
C GLU A 103 -0.94 15.35 -5.31
N THR A 104 -2.10 16.01 -5.37
CA THR A 104 -2.36 17.12 -6.27
C THR A 104 -1.99 18.47 -5.66
N ASN A 105 -1.85 18.56 -4.33
CA ASN A 105 -1.48 19.77 -3.61
C ASN A 105 -0.09 19.62 -2.99
N LYS A 106 0.83 20.55 -3.27
CA LYS A 106 2.21 20.50 -2.74
C LYS A 106 2.31 20.80 -1.24
N ASN A 107 1.26 21.37 -0.64
CA ASN A 107 1.26 21.81 0.76
C ASN A 107 0.63 20.79 1.72
N SER A 108 0.12 19.65 1.23
CA SER A 108 -0.44 18.61 2.10
C SER A 108 0.65 17.72 2.69
N ALA A 109 0.37 17.19 3.88
CA ALA A 109 1.23 16.19 4.50
C ALA A 109 1.14 14.88 3.72
N PRO A 110 2.28 14.23 3.42
CA PRO A 110 2.35 13.04 2.58
C PRO A 110 1.48 11.90 3.11
N ILE A 111 0.68 11.35 2.21
CA ILE A 111 -0.19 10.21 2.50
C ILE A 111 0.47 8.92 2.05
N CYS A 112 0.76 8.03 3.01
CA CYS A 112 1.41 6.76 2.75
C CYS A 112 0.78 5.61 3.54
N GLU A 113 0.88 4.42 2.96
CA GLU A 113 0.54 3.15 3.57
C GLU A 113 1.75 2.23 3.44
N PHE A 114 2.19 1.70 4.59
CA PHE A 114 3.25 0.72 4.67
C PHE A 114 2.62 -0.67 4.72
N PHE A 115 2.95 -1.50 3.73
CA PHE A 115 2.45 -2.84 3.57
C PHE A 115 3.48 -3.89 3.97
N ILE A 116 3.00 -4.93 4.62
CA ILE A 116 3.75 -6.14 4.94
C ILE A 116 3.05 -7.33 4.29
N LYS A 117 3.81 -8.19 3.64
CA LYS A 117 3.36 -9.45 3.07
C LYS A 117 2.57 -10.25 4.11
N ASN A 118 1.50 -10.89 3.68
CA ASN A 118 0.69 -11.71 4.58
C ASN A 118 1.54 -12.85 5.20
N ASN A 119 1.29 -13.17 6.47
CA ASN A 119 2.03 -14.18 7.25
C ASN A 119 3.53 -13.91 7.47
N THR A 120 4.02 -12.69 7.30
CA THR A 120 5.41 -12.33 7.62
C THR A 120 5.59 -12.07 9.12
N ASN A 121 6.66 -12.63 9.71
CA ASN A 121 7.08 -12.28 11.06
C ASN A 121 7.63 -10.83 11.08
N ILE A 122 7.00 -9.96 11.86
CA ILE A 122 7.33 -8.52 11.94
C ILE A 122 8.76 -8.30 12.49
N ASN A 123 9.39 -9.32 13.07
CA ASN A 123 10.74 -9.24 13.64
C ASN A 123 11.88 -9.39 12.60
N SER A 124 11.59 -9.45 11.30
CA SER A 124 12.63 -9.65 10.27
C SER A 124 12.42 -8.86 8.99
N ASP A 125 13.50 -8.26 8.47
CA ASP A 125 13.64 -7.66 7.14
C ASP A 125 12.59 -6.58 6.81
N LEU A 126 12.36 -5.61 7.72
CA LEU A 126 11.43 -4.49 7.52
C LEU A 126 12.11 -3.10 7.60
N GLU A 127 13.39 -3.07 7.98
CA GLU A 127 14.15 -1.88 8.33
C GLU A 127 14.19 -0.87 7.18
N GLU A 128 14.44 -1.34 5.94
CA GLU A 128 14.52 -0.48 4.76
C GLU A 128 13.18 0.18 4.44
N CYS A 129 12.10 -0.61 4.41
CA CYS A 129 10.77 -0.05 4.17
C CYS A 129 10.35 0.91 5.28
N TRP A 130 10.67 0.60 6.54
CA TRP A 130 10.37 1.46 7.68
C TRP A 130 11.14 2.77 7.62
N PHE A 131 12.45 2.70 7.30
CA PHE A 131 13.30 3.87 7.14
C PHE A 131 12.77 4.78 6.02
N VAL A 132 12.45 4.23 4.85
CA VAL A 132 11.88 5.01 3.74
C VAL A 132 10.52 5.60 4.09
N PHE A 133 9.66 4.84 4.77
CA PHE A 133 8.37 5.35 5.23
C PHE A 133 8.56 6.59 6.11
N LEU A 134 9.44 6.53 7.12
CA LEU A 134 9.69 7.67 8.00
C LEU A 134 10.32 8.85 7.26
N ALA A 135 11.30 8.59 6.38
CA ALA A 135 12.01 9.64 5.66
C ALA A 135 11.12 10.42 4.67
N TYR A 136 10.20 9.74 3.97
CA TYR A 136 9.40 10.35 2.91
C TYR A 136 7.96 10.68 3.31
N CYS A 137 7.44 10.05 4.37
CA CYS A 137 6.06 10.19 4.81
C CYS A 137 5.93 10.74 6.24
N GLY A 138 7.00 10.72 7.04
CA GLY A 138 6.98 11.10 8.44
C GLY A 138 6.37 10.02 9.35
N PHE A 139 6.00 10.41 10.56
CA PHE A 139 5.50 9.48 11.57
C PHE A 139 4.10 8.95 11.23
N PRO A 140 3.85 7.64 11.42
CA PRO A 140 2.53 7.07 11.22
C PRO A 140 1.53 7.59 12.24
N LYS A 141 0.29 7.80 11.79
CA LYS A 141 -0.85 8.15 12.65
C LYS A 141 -1.66 6.93 13.08
N ALA A 142 -1.48 5.80 12.40
CA ALA A 142 -2.13 4.53 12.71
C ALA A 142 -1.16 3.35 12.50
N PHE A 143 -1.26 2.38 13.42
CA PHE A 143 -0.61 1.08 13.34
C PHE A 143 -1.67 -0.02 13.39
N TYR A 144 -1.48 -1.08 12.62
CA TYR A 144 -2.43 -2.18 12.48
C TYR A 144 -1.80 -3.53 12.88
N LYS A 145 -0.98 -3.53 13.94
CA LYS A 145 -0.20 -4.68 14.45
C LYS A 145 -0.97 -6.00 14.55
N GLU A 146 -2.24 -5.94 14.93
CA GLU A 146 -3.14 -7.09 15.12
C GLU A 146 -4.46 -6.94 14.34
N THR A 147 -4.61 -5.86 13.57
CA THR A 147 -5.85 -5.54 12.84
C THR A 147 -5.59 -5.60 11.35
N SER A 148 -5.09 -6.77 10.93
CA SER A 148 -5.32 -7.25 9.56
C SER A 148 -6.83 -7.15 9.26
N CYS A 149 -7.23 -7.23 7.99
CA CYS A 149 -8.64 -7.20 7.61
C CYS A 149 -9.53 -8.25 8.30
N TYR A 150 -8.94 -9.14 9.08
CA TYR A 150 -9.59 -10.09 9.95
C TYR A 150 -9.62 -9.52 11.37
N PHE A 151 -10.73 -8.90 11.75
CA PHE A 151 -11.14 -8.98 13.14
C PHE A 151 -11.35 -10.47 13.43
N GLU A 152 -10.61 -11.03 14.40
CA GLU A 152 -11.15 -12.18 15.12
C GLU A 152 -12.48 -11.73 15.69
N SER A 153 -13.56 -12.36 15.20
CA SER A 153 -14.82 -12.34 15.90
C SER A 153 -14.56 -12.99 17.26
N ASN A 154 -14.34 -12.18 18.29
CA ASN A 154 -14.42 -12.66 19.66
C ASN A 154 -15.81 -13.27 19.84
N LYS A 155 -15.86 -14.60 19.87
CA LYS A 155 -16.99 -15.40 20.34
C LYS A 155 -17.11 -15.27 21.85
#